data_AF-A0A7X8G3J6-F1
#
_entry.id   AF-A0A7X8G3J6-F1
#
_cell.length_a   1.000
_cell.length_b   1.000
_cell.length_c   1.000
_cell.angle_alpha   90.00
_cell.angle_beta   90.00
_cell.angle_gamma   90.00
#
_symmetry.space_group_name_H-M   'P 1'
#
loop_
_entity.id
_entity.type
_entity.pdbx_description
1 polymer ?
#
loop_
_entity_poly.entity_id
_entity_poly.type
_entity_poly.pdbx_seq_one_letter_code
_entity_poly.pdbx_strand_id
1 'polypeptide(L)'
;MINRNRGEEMYEIRQQQRKQMREHKFFYHFILAMGIFVFSQGCSLMSRKPGYASSALILGIILHNASVEKIFISIFKNAAHKNAKIAMIIILLVIALFSYFKRLGFTIFVLLDLASIIVFTVIALIYSKSKKQQE
;
A
#
# COMPACT_ATOMS: atom_id res chain seq x y z
N MET A 1 40.44 -17.34 21.69
CA MET A 1 40.02 -17.54 20.28
C MET A 1 38.50 -17.70 20.12
N ILE A 2 37.80 -18.42 21.01
CA ILE A 2 36.35 -18.69 20.94
C ILE A 2 35.45 -17.43 20.98
N ASN A 3 35.86 -16.37 21.70
CA ASN A 3 35.05 -15.14 21.82
C ASN A 3 35.06 -14.24 20.57
N ARG A 4 36.07 -14.37 19.68
CA ARG A 4 36.16 -13.58 18.45
C ARG A 4 35.15 -14.07 17.39
N ASN A 5 35.04 -15.39 17.24
CA ASN A 5 34.08 -16.03 16.33
C ASN A 5 32.62 -15.71 16.70
N ARG A 6 32.25 -15.67 17.98
CA ARG A 6 30.89 -15.28 18.41
C ARG A 6 30.55 -13.83 18.07
N GLY A 7 31.54 -12.93 18.10
CA GLY A 7 31.35 -11.53 17.73
C GLY A 7 31.09 -11.34 16.24
N GLU A 8 31.80 -12.09 15.40
CA GLU A 8 31.61 -12.08 13.95
C GLU A 8 30.30 -12.76 13.55
N GLU A 9 29.95 -13.89 14.15
CA GLU A 9 28.67 -14.58 13.95
C GLU A 9 27.47 -13.68 14.34
N MET A 10 27.53 -13.01 15.50
CA MET A 10 26.52 -12.03 15.92
C MET A 10 26.44 -10.82 14.97
N TYR A 11 27.56 -10.44 14.35
CA TYR A 11 27.58 -9.34 13.37
C TYR A 11 26.96 -9.77 12.05
N GLU A 12 27.26 -10.98 11.55
CA GLU A 12 26.68 -11.54 10.34
C GLU A 12 25.18 -11.78 10.47
N ILE A 13 24.69 -12.29 11.60
CA ILE A 13 23.26 -12.46 11.86
C ILE A 13 22.53 -11.11 11.82
N ARG A 14 23.11 -10.06 12.43
CA ARG A 14 22.54 -8.70 12.39
C ARG A 14 22.58 -8.10 10.99
N GLN A 15 23.61 -8.37 10.20
CA GLN A 15 23.71 -7.97 8.80
C GLN A 15 22.64 -8.67 7.94
N GLN A 16 22.45 -9.98 8.11
CA GLN A 16 21.43 -10.77 7.42
C GLN A 16 20.02 -10.29 7.79
N GLN A 17 19.73 -10.06 9.08
CA GLN A 17 18.46 -9.48 9.52
C GLN A 17 18.18 -8.11 8.90
N ARG A 18 19.20 -7.23 8.78
CA ARG A 18 19.05 -5.92 8.12
C ARG A 18 18.85 -6.04 6.61
N LYS A 19 19.41 -7.05 5.96
CA LYS A 19 19.16 -7.34 4.53
C LYS A 19 17.73 -7.85 4.33
N GLN A 20 17.28 -8.83 5.12
CA GLN A 20 15.91 -9.35 5.08
C GLN A 20 14.87 -8.26 5.37
N MET A 21 15.12 -7.40 6.35
CA MET A 21 14.25 -6.25 6.65
C MET A 21 14.19 -5.23 5.50
N ARG A 22 15.27 -5.06 4.72
CA ARG A 22 15.27 -4.20 3.53
C ARG A 22 14.49 -4.86 2.39
N GLU A 23 14.73 -6.14 2.11
CA GLU A 23 14.02 -6.88 1.06
C GLU A 23 12.52 -6.95 1.32
N HIS A 24 12.10 -7.21 2.56
CA HIS A 24 10.68 -7.16 2.95
C HIS A 24 10.06 -5.78 2.73
N LYS A 25 10.79 -4.70 3.00
CA LYS A 25 10.29 -3.33 2.73
C LYS A 25 10.14 -3.07 1.24
N PHE A 26 11.12 -3.46 0.43
CA PHE A 26 11.05 -3.33 -1.03
C PHE A 26 9.91 -4.15 -1.63
N PHE A 27 9.66 -5.34 -1.11
CA PHE A 27 8.57 -6.20 -1.55
C PHE A 27 7.20 -5.52 -1.42
N TYR A 28 6.92 -4.87 -0.28
CA TYR A 28 5.63 -4.18 -0.12
C TYR A 28 5.48 -2.96 -1.02
N HIS A 29 6.57 -2.21 -1.27
CA HIS A 29 6.54 -1.10 -2.24
C HIS A 29 6.28 -1.62 -3.67
N PHE A 30 6.85 -2.77 -4.02
CA PHE A 30 6.59 -3.41 -5.30
C PHE A 30 5.13 -3.87 -5.42
N ILE A 31 4.57 -4.51 -4.38
CA ILE A 31 3.15 -4.88 -4.33
C ILE A 31 2.27 -3.64 -4.48
N LEU A 32 2.61 -2.53 -3.82
CA LEU A 32 1.85 -1.28 -3.96
C LEU A 32 1.89 -0.76 -5.39
N ALA A 33 3.07 -0.69 -6.02
CA ALA A 33 3.21 -0.24 -7.40
C ALA A 33 2.40 -1.12 -8.37
N MET A 34 2.43 -2.45 -8.17
CA MET A 34 1.60 -3.39 -8.92
C MET A 34 0.11 -3.16 -8.65
N GLY A 35 -0.28 -2.89 -7.41
CA GLY A 35 -1.65 -2.55 -7.03
C GLY A 35 -2.16 -1.32 -7.77
N ILE A 36 -1.38 -0.23 -7.76
CA ILE A 36 -1.68 1.02 -8.47
C ILE A 36 -1.85 0.77 -9.97
N PHE A 37 -0.90 0.05 -10.56
CA PHE A 37 -0.91 -0.23 -11.99
C PHE A 37 -2.12 -1.08 -12.40
N VAL A 38 -2.34 -2.21 -11.72
CA VAL A 38 -3.43 -3.14 -12.03
C VAL A 38 -4.79 -2.50 -11.79
N PHE A 39 -4.95 -1.74 -10.71
CA PHE A 39 -6.17 -0.99 -10.40
C PHE A 39 -6.47 0.06 -11.48
N SER A 40 -5.47 0.87 -11.84
CA SER A 40 -5.61 1.92 -12.85
C SER A 40 -5.92 1.36 -14.24
N GLN A 41 -5.31 0.22 -14.60
CA GLN A 41 -5.65 -0.52 -15.83
C GLN A 41 -7.10 -1.03 -15.77
N GLY A 42 -7.50 -1.65 -14.66
CA GLY A 42 -8.88 -2.10 -14.43
C GLY A 42 -9.89 -0.97 -14.65
N CYS A 43 -9.70 0.17 -13.98
CA CYS A 43 -10.55 1.36 -14.14
C CYS A 43 -10.55 1.90 -15.59
N SER A 44 -9.39 1.95 -16.25
CA SER A 44 -9.31 2.44 -17.64
C SER A 44 -10.00 1.52 -18.65
N LEU A 45 -9.99 0.21 -18.41
CA LEU A 45 -10.63 -0.79 -19.27
C LEU A 45 -12.11 -1.03 -18.94
N MET A 46 -12.60 -0.53 -17.80
CA MET A 46 -13.97 -0.75 -17.31
C MET A 46 -15.04 -0.33 -18.33
N SER A 47 -14.80 0.78 -19.04
CA SER A 47 -15.69 1.29 -20.11
C SER A 47 -15.68 0.46 -21.40
N ARG A 48 -14.71 -0.45 -21.59
CA ARG A 48 -14.51 -1.22 -22.84
C ARG A 48 -14.73 -2.72 -22.67
N LYS A 49 -14.21 -3.31 -21.58
CA LYS A 49 -14.24 -4.75 -21.31
C LYS A 49 -14.50 -4.98 -19.81
N PRO A 50 -15.75 -4.80 -19.34
CA PRO A 50 -16.08 -4.82 -17.91
C PRO A 50 -15.71 -6.14 -17.21
N GLY A 51 -15.80 -7.29 -17.91
CA GLY A 51 -15.47 -8.60 -17.33
C GLY A 51 -13.98 -8.80 -17.00
N TYR A 52 -13.07 -8.28 -17.82
CA TYR A 52 -11.63 -8.30 -17.52
C TYR A 52 -11.24 -7.16 -16.57
N ALA A 53 -11.91 -6.02 -16.70
CA ALA A 53 -11.67 -4.87 -15.86
C ALA A 53 -12.04 -5.13 -14.39
N SER A 54 -13.13 -5.86 -14.12
CA SER A 54 -13.57 -6.16 -12.75
C SER A 54 -12.58 -7.04 -11.98
N SER A 55 -12.00 -8.05 -12.63
CA SER A 55 -10.99 -8.91 -12.01
C SER A 55 -9.69 -8.16 -11.72
N ALA A 56 -9.23 -7.32 -12.66
CA ALA A 56 -8.11 -6.42 -12.42
C ALA A 56 -8.40 -5.43 -11.27
N LEU A 57 -9.61 -4.88 -11.20
CA LEU A 57 -10.04 -3.99 -10.11
C LEU A 57 -9.97 -4.67 -8.74
N ILE A 58 -10.56 -5.87 -8.62
CA ILE A 58 -10.53 -6.65 -7.39
C ILE A 58 -9.09 -6.97 -6.98
N LEU A 59 -8.26 -7.40 -7.94
CA LEU A 59 -6.86 -7.70 -7.69
C LEU A 59 -6.08 -6.45 -7.23
N GLY A 60 -6.31 -5.31 -7.87
CA GLY A 60 -5.75 -4.02 -7.49
C GLY A 60 -6.12 -3.63 -6.05
N ILE A 61 -7.39 -3.80 -5.65
CA ILE A 61 -7.86 -3.51 -4.29
C ILE A 61 -7.17 -4.44 -3.27
N ILE A 62 -7.04 -5.73 -3.58
CA ILE A 62 -6.36 -6.69 -2.69
C ILE A 62 -4.88 -6.30 -2.50
N LEU A 63 -4.19 -5.92 -3.58
CA LEU A 63 -2.79 -5.49 -3.53
C LEU A 63 -2.61 -4.23 -2.69
N HIS A 64 -3.50 -3.24 -2.83
CA HIS A 64 -3.52 -2.05 -1.96
C HIS A 64 -3.72 -2.43 -0.49
N ASN A 65 -4.69 -3.31 -0.22
CA ASN A 65 -5.02 -3.75 1.13
C ASN A 65 -3.87 -4.47 1.83
N ALA A 66 -3.06 -5.23 1.08
CA ALA A 66 -1.92 -5.97 1.58
C ALA A 66 -0.65 -5.11 1.78
N SER A 67 -0.46 -4.08 0.95
CA SER A 67 0.78 -3.29 0.92
C SER A 67 0.72 -2.01 1.73
N VAL A 68 -0.37 -1.23 1.63
CA VAL A 68 -0.43 0.14 2.16
C VAL A 68 -0.20 0.18 3.68
N GLU A 69 -0.83 -0.72 4.42
CA GLU A 69 -0.66 -0.81 5.88
C GLU A 69 0.78 -1.16 6.28
N LYS A 70 1.41 -2.09 5.55
CA LYS A 70 2.79 -2.53 5.80
C LYS A 70 3.79 -1.41 5.51
N ILE A 71 3.56 -0.65 4.43
CA ILE A 71 4.35 0.54 4.10
C ILE A 71 4.16 1.62 5.16
N PHE A 72 2.92 1.90 5.58
CA PHE A 72 2.62 2.88 6.61
C PHE A 72 3.33 2.56 7.93
N ILE A 73 3.23 1.33 8.41
CA ILE A 73 3.93 0.86 9.63
C ILE A 73 5.45 0.98 9.45
N SER A 74 5.98 0.63 8.28
CA SER A 74 7.43 0.72 8.02
C SER A 74 7.96 2.17 8.04
N ILE A 75 7.16 3.14 7.59
CA ILE A 75 7.54 4.57 7.53
C ILE A 75 7.31 5.25 8.88
N PHE A 76 6.12 5.11 9.44
CA PHE A 76 5.69 5.87 10.62
C PHE A 76 5.85 5.12 11.94
N LYS A 77 6.22 3.84 11.90
CA LYS A 77 6.40 2.96 13.07
C LYS A 77 5.15 2.83 13.96
N ASN A 78 4.00 3.22 13.44
CA ASN A 78 2.71 3.18 14.13
C ASN A 78 1.71 2.35 13.34
N ALA A 79 0.84 1.63 14.05
CA ALA A 79 -0.26 0.90 13.43
C ALA A 79 -1.27 1.88 12.84
N ALA A 80 -1.65 1.68 11.59
CA ALA A 80 -2.72 2.46 10.96
C ALA A 80 -4.06 2.14 11.63
N HIS A 81 -4.90 3.15 11.82
CA HIS A 81 -6.24 2.93 12.36
C HIS A 81 -7.10 2.16 11.35
N LYS A 82 -7.90 1.19 11.82
CA LYS A 82 -8.78 0.36 10.97
C LYS A 82 -9.70 1.21 10.09
N ASN A 83 -10.18 2.35 10.61
CA ASN A 83 -11.03 3.28 9.86
C ASN A 83 -10.32 3.94 8.67
N ALA A 84 -9.02 4.22 8.75
CA ALA A 84 -8.27 4.79 7.64
C ALA A 84 -8.24 3.80 6.46
N LYS A 85 -8.02 2.52 6.76
CA LYS A 85 -7.99 1.45 5.77
C LYS A 85 -9.35 1.27 5.08
N ILE A 86 -10.44 1.31 5.86
CA ILE A 86 -11.80 1.28 5.33
C ILE A 86 -12.06 2.49 4.43
N ALA A 87 -11.67 3.69 4.85
CA ALA A 87 -11.82 4.91 4.06
C ALA A 87 -11.10 4.81 2.71
N MET A 88 -9.87 4.29 2.68
CA MET A 88 -9.13 4.05 1.43
C MET A 88 -9.90 3.12 0.48
N ILE A 89 -10.39 1.97 0.97
CA ILE A 89 -11.13 1.01 0.13
C ILE A 89 -12.41 1.65 -0.41
N ILE A 90 -13.13 2.41 0.41
CA ILE A 90 -14.33 3.14 -0.03
C ILE A 90 -13.97 4.12 -1.15
N ILE A 91 -12.90 4.90 -1.01
CA ILE A 91 -12.45 5.84 -2.05
C ILE A 91 -12.10 5.09 -3.34
N LEU A 92 -11.38 3.97 -3.26
CA LEU A 92 -11.05 3.15 -4.43
C LEU A 92 -12.32 2.62 -5.12
N LEU A 93 -13.32 2.16 -4.36
CA LEU A 93 -14.59 1.71 -4.92
C LEU A 93 -15.36 2.86 -5.59
N VAL A 94 -15.35 4.06 -5.01
CA VAL A 94 -15.97 5.25 -5.62
C VAL A 94 -15.28 5.60 -6.94
N ILE A 95 -13.95 5.57 -6.99
CA ILE A 95 -13.18 5.77 -8.23
C ILE A 95 -13.54 4.71 -9.28
N ALA A 96 -13.64 3.44 -8.86
CA ALA A 96 -14.02 2.33 -9.72
C ALA A 96 -15.42 2.50 -10.31
N LEU A 97 -16.40 2.88 -9.49
CA LEU A 97 -17.77 3.17 -9.95
C LEU A 97 -17.78 4.36 -10.91
N PHE A 98 -17.03 5.42 -10.61
CA PHE A 98 -16.95 6.58 -11.50
C PHE A 98 -16.31 6.24 -12.85
N SER A 99 -15.34 5.31 -12.86
CA SER A 99 -14.69 4.82 -14.08
C SER A 99 -15.65 4.10 -15.04
N TYR A 100 -16.75 3.57 -14.52
CA TYR A 100 -17.80 2.95 -15.34
C TYR A 100 -18.58 3.99 -16.16
N PHE A 101 -18.89 5.14 -15.57
CA PHE A 101 -19.70 6.19 -16.23
C PHE A 101 -18.86 7.14 -17.09
N LYS A 102 -17.61 7.42 -16.69
CA LYS A 102 -16.74 8.40 -17.35
C LYS A 102 -15.49 7.71 -17.86
N ARG A 103 -15.28 7.78 -19.17
CA ARG A 103 -14.05 7.33 -19.81
C ARG A 103 -12.94 8.35 -19.55
N LEU A 104 -12.24 8.19 -18.44
CA LEU A 104 -11.03 8.93 -18.13
C LEU A 104 -9.80 8.18 -18.65
N GLY A 105 -8.72 8.91 -18.93
CA GLY A 105 -7.45 8.31 -19.32
C GLY A 105 -6.80 7.58 -18.15
N PHE A 106 -6.00 6.55 -18.45
CA PHE A 106 -5.20 5.81 -17.47
C PHE A 106 -4.43 6.72 -16.51
N THR A 107 -3.81 7.79 -17.03
CA THR A 107 -3.05 8.76 -16.23
C THR A 107 -3.88 9.42 -15.15
N ILE A 108 -5.16 9.71 -15.41
CA ILE A 108 -6.06 10.33 -14.43
C ILE A 108 -6.39 9.34 -13.31
N PHE A 109 -6.59 8.06 -13.63
CA PHE A 109 -6.81 7.03 -12.63
C PHE A 109 -5.60 6.81 -11.73
N VAL A 110 -4.39 6.78 -12.29
CA VAL A 110 -3.16 6.72 -11.49
C VAL A 110 -3.07 7.93 -10.54
N LEU A 111 -3.41 9.12 -11.02
CA LEU A 111 -3.36 10.33 -10.19
C LEU A 111 -4.38 10.30 -9.05
N LEU A 112 -5.61 9.84 -9.32
CA LEU A 112 -6.66 9.67 -8.31
C LEU A 112 -6.31 8.58 -7.29
N ASP A 113 -5.68 7.50 -7.74
CA ASP A 113 -5.25 6.40 -6.89
C ASP A 113 -4.13 6.85 -5.93
N LEU A 114 -3.14 7.58 -6.44
CA LEU A 114 -2.11 8.24 -5.62
C LEU A 114 -2.73 9.23 -4.62
N ALA A 115 -3.71 10.03 -5.05
CA ALA A 115 -4.42 10.95 -4.16
C ALA A 115 -5.14 10.20 -3.03
N SER A 116 -5.75 9.05 -3.31
CA SER A 116 -6.38 8.18 -2.30
C SER A 116 -5.37 7.70 -1.24
N ILE A 117 -4.17 7.29 -1.67
CA ILE A 117 -3.09 6.85 -0.77
C ILE A 117 -2.59 8.02 0.09
N ILE A 118 -2.50 9.23 -0.46
CA ILE A 118 -2.13 10.43 0.29
C ILE A 118 -3.19 10.73 1.36
N VAL A 119 -4.47 10.71 1.01
CA VAL A 119 -5.59 10.91 1.94
C VAL A 119 -5.56 9.87 3.06
N PHE A 120 -5.35 8.59 2.73
CA PHE A 120 -5.16 7.52 3.71
C PHE A 120 -4.01 7.86 4.69
N THR A 121 -2.87 8.29 4.16
CA THR A 121 -1.68 8.58 4.96
C THR A 121 -1.95 9.75 5.92
N VAL A 122 -2.59 10.82 5.46
CA VAL A 122 -2.96 11.97 6.29
C VAL A 122 -3.91 11.58 7.41
N ILE A 123 -4.99 10.85 7.09
CA ILE A 123 -5.97 10.38 8.08
C ILE A 123 -5.29 9.48 9.11
N ALA A 124 -4.51 8.49 8.65
CA ALA A 124 -3.81 7.56 9.53
C ALA A 124 -2.82 8.28 10.45
N LEU A 125 -2.15 9.33 9.98
CA LEU A 125 -1.26 10.14 10.81
C LEU A 125 -2.00 10.95 11.87
N ILE A 126 -3.10 11.62 11.51
CA ILE A 126 -3.91 12.40 12.44
C ILE A 126 -4.41 11.48 13.57
N TYR A 127 -4.99 10.34 13.23
CA TYR A 127 -5.47 9.36 14.22
C TYR A 127 -4.33 8.79 15.07
N SER A 128 -3.18 8.49 14.46
CA SER A 128 -2.02 7.98 15.20
C SER A 128 -1.47 8.99 16.20
N LYS A 129 -1.49 10.29 15.86
CA LYS A 129 -1.02 11.36 16.75
C LYS A 129 -1.99 11.56 17.91
N SER A 130 -3.30 11.53 17.65
CA SER A 130 -4.33 11.63 18.70
C SER A 130 -4.26 10.48 19.70
N LYS A 131 -4.00 9.24 19.24
CA LYS A 131 -3.83 8.08 20.14
C LYS A 131 -2.61 8.23 21.06
N LYS A 132 -1.50 8.77 20.55
CA LYS A 132 -0.27 9.00 21.33
C LYS A 132 -0.42 10.12 22.38
N GLN A 133 -1.42 10.99 22.26
CA GLN A 133 -1.72 12.01 23.28
C GLN A 133 -2.70 11.53 24.36
N GLN A 134 -3.30 10.34 24.19
CA GLN A 134 -4.22 9.74 25.17
C GLN A 134 -3.56 8.66 26.05
N GLU A 135 -2.34 8.23 25.74
CA GLU A 135 -1.46 7.42 26.60
C GLU A 135 -0.52 8.32 27.39
#